data_AF-A0A352UIY2-F1
#
_entry.id   AF-A0A352UIY2-F1
#
_cell.length_a   1.000
_cell.length_b   1.000
_cell.length_c   1.000
_cell.angle_alpha   90.00
_cell.angle_beta   90.00
_cell.angle_gamma   90.00
#
_symmetry.space_group_name_H-M   'P 1'
#
loop_
_entity.id
_entity.type
_entity.pdbx_description
1 polymer ?
#
loop_
_entity_poly.entity_id
_entity_poly.type
_entity_poly.pdbx_seq_one_letter_code
_entity_poly.pdbx_strand_id
1 'polypeptide(L)'
;MSPVPEQTRFQRRQILTACITYFAFHTLMSGIPVGSMGYFLSQKLPDGLTIAGVAIGIATLNGVIISTRWATGVAAPYFGYLGDRHGREGVVLVAIPICLVSLMLLAFPASLLATVLFLPLAFAATGASITALDATVGALASANRRATVMSMYAT
;
A
#
# COMPACT_ATOMS: atom_id res chain seq x y z
N MET A 1 20.05 -22.40 -2.09
CA MET A 1 18.61 -22.65 -1.83
C MET A 1 18.37 -24.15 -1.78
N SER A 2 18.05 -24.73 -0.61
CA SER A 2 17.84 -26.18 -0.48
C SER A 2 16.48 -26.60 -1.08
N PRO A 3 16.40 -27.69 -1.88
CA PRO A 3 15.15 -28.15 -2.47
C PRO A 3 14.32 -28.88 -1.42
N VAL A 4 13.31 -28.20 -0.86
CA VAL A 4 12.37 -28.73 0.14
C VAL A 4 11.41 -29.84 -0.37
N PRO A 5 11.18 -30.92 0.40
CA PRO A 5 10.31 -32.03 0.01
C PRO A 5 8.80 -31.85 0.29
N GLU A 6 8.37 -30.84 1.05
CA GLU A 6 6.95 -30.68 1.47
C GLU A 6 6.11 -29.65 0.71
N GLN A 7 6.73 -28.67 0.05
CA GLN A 7 6.01 -27.67 -0.74
C GLN A 7 6.06 -28.00 -2.22
N THR A 8 4.89 -28.07 -2.84
CA THR A 8 4.78 -28.20 -4.30
C THR A 8 5.46 -27.00 -4.98
N ARG A 9 6.03 -27.22 -6.18
CA ARG A 9 6.64 -26.14 -6.97
C ARG A 9 5.68 -24.95 -7.18
N PHE A 10 4.38 -25.22 -7.19
CA PHE A 10 3.32 -24.24 -7.31
C PHE A 10 3.23 -23.31 -6.08
N GLN A 11 3.17 -23.86 -4.86
CA GLN A 11 3.11 -23.07 -3.63
C GLN A 11 4.33 -22.17 -3.46
N ARG A 12 5.53 -22.65 -3.82
CA ARG A 12 6.75 -21.83 -3.78
C ARG A 12 6.69 -20.65 -4.73
N ARG A 13 6.17 -20.86 -5.93
CA ARG A 13 5.97 -19.78 -6.90
C ARG A 13 4.99 -18.75 -6.35
N GLN A 14 3.88 -19.18 -5.75
CA GLN A 14 2.91 -18.26 -5.14
C GLN A 14 3.51 -17.44 -4.00
N ILE A 15 4.28 -18.06 -3.10
CA ILE A 15 4.97 -17.35 -2.02
C ILE A 15 5.97 -16.34 -2.59
N LEU A 16 6.77 -16.74 -3.59
CA LEU A 16 7.75 -15.85 -4.21
C LEU A 16 7.08 -14.68 -4.94
N THR A 17 5.99 -14.92 -5.67
CA THR A 17 5.18 -13.85 -6.28
C THR A 17 4.65 -12.89 -5.21
N ALA A 18 4.10 -13.41 -4.12
CA ALA A 18 3.59 -12.58 -3.03
C ALA A 18 4.69 -11.75 -2.36
N CYS A 19 5.88 -12.32 -2.12
CA CYS A 19 7.05 -11.61 -1.60
C CYS A 19 7.47 -10.46 -2.54
N ILE A 20 7.57 -10.72 -3.85
CA ILE A 20 7.96 -9.71 -4.84
C ILE A 20 6.90 -8.60 -4.90
N THR A 21 5.62 -8.95 -4.94
CA THR A 21 4.52 -7.98 -4.96
C THR A 21 4.52 -7.12 -3.69
N TYR A 22 4.65 -7.74 -2.52
CA TYR A 22 4.74 -7.03 -1.24
C TYR A 22 5.94 -6.08 -1.22
N PHE A 23 7.12 -6.57 -1.57
CA PHE A 23 8.34 -5.75 -1.63
C PHE A 23 8.19 -4.55 -2.56
N ALA A 24 7.64 -4.76 -3.77
CA ALA A 24 7.43 -3.69 -4.73
C ALA A 24 6.46 -2.62 -4.19
N PHE A 25 5.29 -3.03 -3.70
CA PHE A 25 4.28 -2.10 -3.15
C PHE A 25 4.81 -1.37 -1.91
N HIS A 26 5.42 -2.11 -0.99
CA HIS A 26 5.96 -1.54 0.24
C HIS A 26 7.07 -0.55 -0.05
N THR A 27 8.04 -0.88 -0.91
CA THR A 27 9.16 0.01 -1.25
C THR A 27 8.67 1.28 -1.94
N LEU A 28 7.81 1.13 -2.94
CA LEU A 28 7.29 2.25 -3.71
C LEU A 28 6.50 3.22 -2.81
N MET A 29 5.56 2.69 -2.01
CA MET A 29 4.68 3.52 -1.20
C MET A 29 5.31 4.02 0.10
N SER A 30 6.33 3.31 0.61
CA SER A 30 7.11 3.77 1.75
C SER A 30 8.10 4.87 1.41
N GLY A 31 8.71 4.82 0.22
CA GLY A 31 9.76 5.76 -0.17
C GLY A 31 9.27 6.96 -0.95
N ILE A 32 8.65 6.71 -2.11
CA ILE A 32 8.48 7.77 -3.13
C ILE A 32 7.46 8.82 -2.67
N PRO A 33 6.18 8.49 -2.39
CA PRO A 33 5.21 9.52 -2.00
C PRO A 33 5.62 10.21 -0.70
N VAL A 34 6.09 9.47 0.30
CA VAL A 34 6.44 10.03 1.61
C VAL A 34 7.62 11.01 1.51
N GLY A 35 8.63 10.68 0.70
CA GLY A 35 9.80 11.53 0.52
C GLY A 35 9.56 12.74 -0.40
N SER A 36 8.72 12.59 -1.43
CA SER A 36 8.53 13.64 -2.45
C SER A 36 7.33 14.56 -2.20
N MET A 37 6.42 14.21 -1.29
CA MET A 37 5.14 14.91 -1.17
C MET A 37 5.25 16.34 -0.64
N GLY A 38 6.17 16.62 0.27
CA GLY A 38 6.42 18.00 0.71
C GLY A 38 6.83 18.92 -0.45
N TYR A 39 7.68 18.41 -1.34
CA TYR A 39 8.09 19.12 -2.55
C TYR A 39 6.95 19.21 -3.58
N PHE A 40 6.21 18.12 -3.79
CA PHE A 40 5.05 18.11 -4.68
C PHE A 40 4.00 19.15 -4.26
N LEU A 41 3.73 19.26 -2.96
CA LEU A 41 2.81 20.25 -2.41
C LEU A 41 3.36 21.67 -2.53
N SER A 42 4.66 21.90 -2.33
CA SER A 42 5.25 23.24 -2.49
C SER A 42 5.19 23.75 -3.92
N GLN A 43 5.31 22.86 -4.92
CA GLN A 43 5.12 23.22 -6.33
C GLN A 43 3.67 23.59 -6.66
N LYS A 44 2.70 23.00 -5.96
CA LYS A 44 1.25 23.21 -6.20
C LYS A 44 0.68 24.38 -5.39
N LEU A 45 1.23 24.62 -4.21
CA LEU A 45 0.77 25.61 -3.22
C LEU A 45 1.99 26.35 -2.67
N PRO A 46 2.64 27.23 -3.47
CA PRO A 46 3.85 27.93 -3.04
C PRO A 46 3.63 28.78 -1.79
N ASP A 47 2.45 29.39 -1.65
CA ASP A 47 2.08 30.23 -0.51
C ASP A 47 1.36 29.44 0.62
N GLY A 48 1.24 28.12 0.49
CA GLY A 48 0.42 27.30 1.38
C GLY A 48 -1.08 27.44 1.14
N LEU A 49 -1.90 27.16 2.16
CA LEU A 49 -3.36 27.19 2.07
C LEU A 49 -3.94 28.02 3.22
N THR A 50 -4.70 29.08 2.92
CA THR A 50 -5.44 29.82 3.95
C THR A 50 -6.86 29.30 4.03
N ILE A 51 -7.24 28.71 5.17
CA ILE A 51 -8.61 28.26 5.44
C ILE A 51 -9.17 29.08 6.61
N ALA A 52 -10.31 29.75 6.40
CA ALA A 52 -11.00 30.53 7.44
C ALA A 52 -10.10 31.55 8.18
N GLY A 53 -9.14 32.16 7.48
CA GLY A 53 -8.19 33.13 8.05
C GLY A 53 -6.96 32.51 8.72
N VAL A 54 -6.87 31.18 8.80
CA VAL A 54 -5.69 30.48 9.33
C VAL A 54 -4.81 30.02 8.17
N ALA A 55 -3.54 30.43 8.17
CA ALA A 55 -2.56 29.96 7.21
C ALA A 55 -2.08 28.54 7.59
N ILE A 56 -2.37 27.57 6.73
CA ILE A 56 -1.90 26.20 6.83
C ILE A 56 -0.68 26.04 5.92
N GLY A 57 0.48 25.84 6.53
CA GLY A 57 1.73 25.63 5.80
C GLY A 57 1.80 24.28 5.11
N ILE A 58 2.71 24.17 4.14
CA ILE A 58 2.97 22.94 3.37
C ILE A 58 3.34 21.77 4.29
N ALA A 59 4.12 22.01 5.36
CA ALA A 59 4.50 20.98 6.32
C ALA A 59 3.28 20.35 7.02
N THR A 60 2.30 21.15 7.41
CA THR A 60 1.06 20.67 8.03
C THR A 60 0.22 19.89 7.04
N LEU A 61 0.06 20.40 5.81
CA LEU A 61 -0.66 19.68 4.74
C LEU A 61 -0.01 18.33 4.44
N ASN A 62 1.31 18.30 4.31
CA ASN A 62 2.07 17.08 4.09
C ASN A 62 1.83 16.08 5.23
N GLY A 63 1.92 16.52 6.48
CA GLY A 63 1.66 15.67 7.66
C GLY A 63 0.24 15.10 7.65
N VAL A 64 -0.77 15.93 7.37
CA VAL A 64 -2.18 15.49 7.29
C VAL A 64 -2.37 14.46 6.18
N ILE A 65 -1.84 14.70 4.98
CA ILE A 65 -2.00 13.77 3.87
C ILE A 65 -1.26 12.45 4.15
N ILE A 66 -0.01 12.50 4.63
CA ILE A 66 0.75 11.29 4.98
C ILE A 66 0.05 10.53 6.11
N SER A 67 -0.61 11.20 7.05
CA SER A 67 -1.35 10.55 8.13
C SER A 67 -2.45 9.59 7.63
N THR A 68 -3.04 9.87 6.47
CA THR A 68 -4.07 9.00 5.86
C THR A 68 -3.53 7.60 5.55
N ARG A 69 -2.22 7.47 5.34
CA ARG A 69 -1.57 6.17 5.21
C ARG A 69 -1.74 5.32 6.46
N TRP A 70 -1.61 5.89 7.64
CA TRP A 70 -1.77 5.16 8.90
C TRP A 70 -3.22 4.72 9.12
N ALA A 71 -4.19 5.47 8.59
CA ALA A 71 -5.59 5.07 8.60
C ALA A 71 -5.83 3.74 7.88
N THR A 72 -4.97 3.37 6.92
CA THR A 72 -5.07 2.06 6.25
C THR A 72 -4.74 0.89 7.19
N GLY A 73 -3.85 1.10 8.17
CA GLY A 73 -3.59 0.11 9.21
C GLY A 73 -4.79 -0.08 10.14
N VAL A 74 -5.51 1.00 10.44
CA VAL A 74 -6.78 0.95 11.20
C VAL A 74 -7.87 0.22 10.38
N ALA A 75 -7.88 0.39 9.06
CA ALA A 75 -8.80 -0.28 8.15
C ALA A 75 -8.38 -1.73 7.79
N ALA A 76 -7.23 -2.23 8.27
CA ALA A 76 -6.75 -3.57 7.93
C ALA A 76 -7.76 -4.70 8.26
N PRO A 77 -8.48 -4.69 9.41
CA PRO A 77 -9.51 -5.70 9.66
C PRO A 77 -10.64 -5.68 8.63
N TYR A 78 -11.02 -4.50 8.14
CA TYR A 78 -12.03 -4.35 7.10
C TYR A 78 -11.54 -4.92 5.76
N PHE A 79 -10.30 -4.66 5.37
CA PHE A 79 -9.72 -5.25 4.17
C PHE A 79 -9.55 -6.77 4.28
N GLY A 80 -9.23 -7.27 5.48
CA GLY A 80 -9.22 -8.71 5.78
C GLY A 80 -10.59 -9.34 5.57
N TYR A 81 -11.64 -8.73 6.15
CA TYR A 81 -13.03 -9.16 5.93
C TYR A 81 -13.41 -9.17 4.45
N LEU A 82 -13.02 -8.14 3.69
CA LEU A 82 -13.29 -8.06 2.26
C LEU A 82 -12.61 -9.21 1.49
N GLY A 83 -11.36 -9.54 1.85
CA GLY A 83 -10.59 -10.65 1.27
C GLY A 83 -11.13 -12.02 1.62
N ASP A 84 -11.63 -12.20 2.84
CA ASP A 84 -12.27 -13.46 3.24
C ASP A 84 -13.62 -13.65 2.55
N ARG A 85 -14.35 -12.57 2.24
CA ARG A 85 -15.65 -12.63 1.54
C ARG A 85 -15.55 -12.77 0.02
N HIS A 86 -14.66 -12.03 -0.63
CA HIS A 86 -14.57 -11.95 -2.10
C HIS A 86 -13.37 -12.71 -2.68
N GLY A 87 -12.58 -13.36 -1.84
CA GLY A 87 -11.34 -14.01 -2.22
C GLY A 87 -10.15 -13.05 -2.15
N ARG A 88 -9.08 -13.50 -1.50
CA ARG A 88 -7.87 -12.72 -1.26
C ARG A 88 -7.16 -12.31 -2.55
N GLU A 89 -7.13 -13.21 -3.53
CA GLU A 89 -6.58 -12.95 -4.86
C GLU A 89 -7.39 -11.88 -5.60
N GLY A 90 -8.72 -11.94 -5.52
CA GLY A 90 -9.61 -10.93 -6.11
C GLY A 90 -9.37 -9.53 -5.54
N VAL A 91 -9.16 -9.43 -4.23
CA VAL A 91 -8.81 -8.14 -3.59
C VAL A 91 -7.50 -7.58 -4.13
N VAL A 92 -6.45 -8.40 -4.25
CA VAL A 92 -5.17 -7.96 -4.82
C VAL A 92 -5.33 -7.54 -6.29
N LEU A 93 -6.05 -8.34 -7.10
CA LEU A 93 -6.28 -8.05 -8.51
C LEU A 93 -7.03 -6.73 -8.76
N VAL A 94 -7.89 -6.31 -7.83
CA VAL A 94 -8.62 -5.03 -7.91
C VAL A 94 -7.81 -3.89 -7.29
N ALA A 95 -7.13 -4.14 -6.18
CA ALA A 95 -6.39 -3.11 -5.47
C ALA A 95 -5.14 -2.63 -6.24
N ILE A 96 -4.43 -3.52 -6.92
CA ILE A 96 -3.28 -3.16 -7.76
C ILE A 96 -3.64 -2.10 -8.83
N PRO A 97 -4.66 -2.30 -9.69
CA PRO A 97 -5.01 -1.31 -10.70
C PRO A 97 -5.58 -0.02 -10.08
N ILE A 98 -6.32 -0.08 -8.97
CA ILE A 98 -6.77 1.13 -8.26
C ILE A 98 -5.55 1.95 -7.82
N CYS A 99 -4.56 1.30 -7.22
CA CYS A 99 -3.31 1.94 -6.82
C CYS A 99 -2.60 2.57 -8.02
N LEU A 100 -2.46 1.82 -9.11
CA LEU A 100 -1.75 2.25 -10.31
C LEU A 100 -2.45 3.44 -10.98
N VAL A 101 -3.77 3.38 -11.16
CA VAL A 101 -4.58 4.48 -11.72
C VAL A 101 -4.51 5.71 -10.82
N SER A 102 -4.62 5.54 -9.50
CA SER A 102 -4.53 6.66 -8.55
C SER A 102 -3.20 7.39 -8.65
N LEU A 103 -2.08 6.65 -8.70
CA LEU A 103 -0.76 7.24 -8.88
C LEU A 103 -0.58 7.86 -10.27
N MET A 104 -1.09 7.20 -11.32
CA MET A 104 -1.01 7.71 -12.69
C MET A 104 -1.76 9.03 -12.84
N LEU A 105 -2.94 9.17 -12.22
CA LEU A 105 -3.71 10.42 -12.23
C LEU A 105 -2.97 11.57 -11.54
N LEU A 106 -2.14 11.27 -10.54
CA LEU A 106 -1.28 12.27 -9.86
C LEU A 106 -0.07 12.70 -10.69
N ALA A 107 0.32 11.93 -11.72
CA ALA A 107 1.42 12.29 -12.61
C ALA A 107 1.07 13.45 -13.56
N PHE A 108 -0.22 13.66 -13.83
CA PHE A 108 -0.72 14.77 -14.62
C PHE A 108 -0.87 16.04 -13.76
N PRO A 109 -1.13 17.22 -14.37
CA PRO A 109 -1.49 18.43 -13.64
C PRO A 109 -2.79 18.25 -12.84
N ALA A 110 -2.70 17.61 -11.67
CA ALA A 110 -3.82 17.38 -10.77
C ALA A 110 -4.09 18.64 -9.95
N SER A 111 -5.37 18.92 -9.70
CA SER A 111 -5.80 19.93 -8.73
C SER A 111 -5.46 19.48 -7.31
N LEU A 112 -5.42 20.40 -6.34
CA LEU A 112 -5.23 20.06 -4.94
C LEU A 112 -6.25 19.03 -4.45
N LEU A 113 -7.51 19.17 -4.88
CA LEU A 113 -8.59 18.26 -4.53
C LEU A 113 -8.33 16.85 -5.08
N ALA A 114 -7.83 16.74 -6.31
CA ALA A 114 -7.43 15.46 -6.89
C ALA A 114 -6.28 14.81 -6.09
N THR A 115 -5.31 15.59 -5.61
CA THR A 115 -4.25 15.08 -4.72
C THR A 115 -4.80 14.52 -3.41
N VAL A 116 -5.69 15.27 -2.76
CA VAL A 116 -6.30 14.88 -1.48
C VAL A 116 -7.20 13.65 -1.62
N LEU A 117 -7.70 13.35 -2.83
CA LEU A 117 -8.55 12.17 -3.09
C LEU A 117 -7.73 10.96 -3.54
N PHE A 118 -6.92 11.10 -4.59
CA PHE A 118 -6.26 9.97 -5.23
C PHE A 118 -5.11 9.41 -4.39
N LEU A 119 -4.44 10.23 -3.60
CA LEU A 119 -3.30 9.77 -2.82
C LEU A 119 -3.73 8.91 -1.61
N PRO A 120 -4.72 9.31 -0.78
CA PRO A 120 -5.29 8.41 0.22
C PRO A 120 -5.90 7.15 -0.39
N LEU A 121 -6.50 7.25 -1.58
CA LEU A 121 -7.02 6.09 -2.31
C LEU A 121 -5.88 5.12 -2.69
N ALA A 122 -4.74 5.62 -3.15
CA ALA A 122 -3.56 4.82 -3.45
C ALA A 122 -3.01 4.13 -2.18
N PHE A 123 -2.98 4.84 -1.04
CA PHE A 123 -2.62 4.24 0.24
C PHE A 123 -3.61 3.15 0.66
N ALA A 124 -4.92 3.40 0.56
CA ALA A 124 -5.95 2.42 0.90
C ALA A 124 -5.86 1.15 0.06
N ALA A 125 -5.65 1.29 -1.25
CA ALA A 125 -5.42 0.17 -2.16
C ALA A 125 -4.14 -0.61 -1.80
N THR A 126 -3.09 0.08 -1.38
CA THR A 126 -1.86 -0.55 -0.89
C THR A 126 -2.10 -1.34 0.38
N GLY A 127 -2.81 -0.75 1.35
CA GLY A 127 -3.19 -1.43 2.60
C GLY A 127 -4.00 -2.70 2.34
N ALA A 128 -5.01 -2.61 1.47
CA ALA A 128 -5.82 -3.76 1.07
C ALA A 128 -4.98 -4.88 0.42
N SER A 129 -4.04 -4.49 -0.47
CA SER A 129 -3.14 -5.45 -1.13
C SER A 129 -2.23 -6.14 -0.12
N ILE A 130 -1.58 -5.38 0.77
CA ILE A 130 -0.68 -5.92 1.80
C ILE A 130 -1.45 -6.86 2.73
N THR A 131 -2.62 -6.45 3.25
CA THR A 131 -3.42 -7.31 4.14
C THR A 131 -3.83 -8.63 3.46
N ALA A 132 -4.22 -8.57 2.18
CA ALA A 132 -4.57 -9.77 1.43
C ALA A 132 -3.36 -10.68 1.15
N LEU A 133 -2.19 -10.10 0.89
CA LEU A 133 -0.93 -10.83 0.71
C LEU A 133 -0.48 -11.49 2.02
N ASP A 134 -0.50 -10.78 3.15
CA ASP A 134 -0.17 -11.31 4.47
C ASP A 134 -1.01 -12.55 4.79
N ALA A 135 -2.32 -12.45 4.56
CA ALA A 135 -3.26 -13.54 4.78
C ALA A 135 -3.01 -14.73 3.82
N THR A 136 -2.61 -14.45 2.58
CA THR A 136 -2.32 -15.49 1.57
C THR A 136 -1.04 -16.24 1.90
N VAL A 137 0.05 -15.54 2.19
CA VAL A 137 1.33 -16.17 2.57
C VAL A 137 1.19 -16.90 3.91
N GLY A 138 0.43 -16.34 4.85
CA GLY A 138 0.12 -16.98 6.13
C GLY A 138 -0.64 -18.30 6.00
N ALA A 139 -1.51 -18.42 4.98
CA ALA A 139 -2.24 -19.66 4.69
C ALA A 139 -1.39 -20.69 3.92
N LEU A 140 -0.47 -20.24 3.06
CA LEU A 140 0.43 -21.11 2.30
C LEU A 140 1.59 -21.68 3.13
N ALA A 141 1.94 -21.03 4.24
CA ALA A 141 3.03 -21.46 5.11
C ALA A 141 2.59 -22.64 6.01
N SER A 142 3.36 -23.74 5.99
CA SER A 142 3.11 -24.86 6.90
C SER A 142 3.37 -24.47 8.35
N ALA A 143 2.61 -25.02 9.30
CA ALA A 143 2.67 -24.66 10.72
C ALA A 143 4.10 -24.71 11.29
N ASN A 144 4.91 -25.69 10.86
CA ASN A 144 6.26 -25.91 11.37
C ASN A 144 7.32 -24.93 10.81
N ARG A 145 7.00 -24.17 9.75
CA ARG A 145 7.93 -23.21 9.12
C ARG A 145 7.31 -21.82 8.90
N ARG A 146 6.14 -21.56 9.48
CA ARG A 146 5.43 -20.29 9.35
C ARG A 146 6.31 -19.11 9.75
N ALA A 147 7.08 -19.25 10.83
CA ALA A 147 8.03 -18.22 11.25
C ALA A 147 9.09 -17.92 10.18
N THR A 148 9.69 -18.94 9.55
CA THR A 148 10.70 -18.75 8.50
C THR A 148 10.11 -18.12 7.24
N VAL A 149 8.94 -18.58 6.80
CA VAL A 149 8.27 -18.02 5.59
C VAL A 149 7.82 -16.58 5.83
N MET A 150 7.23 -16.29 7.00
CA MET A 150 6.84 -14.94 7.37
C MET A 150 8.07 -14.03 7.53
N SER A 151 9.19 -14.53 8.06
CA SER A 151 10.44 -13.78 8.16
C SER A 151 11.02 -13.42 6.80
N MET A 152 11.01 -14.35 5.83
CA MET A 152 11.42 -14.05 4.45
C MET A 152 10.48 -13.06 3.77
N TYR A 153 9.19 -13.12 4.07
CA TYR A 153 8.18 -12.21 3.50
C TYR A 153 8.27 -10.79 4.09
N ALA A 154 8.64 -10.66 5.36
CA ALA A 154 8.78 -9.38 6.04
C ALA A 154 10.08 -8.61 5.71
N THR A 155 11.01 -9.24 5.00
CA THR A 155 12.31 -8.65 4.59
C THR A 155 12.21 -8.08 3.19
#